data_AF-A0A964FGZ1-F1
#
_entry.id   AF-A0A964FGZ1-F1
#
_cell.length_a   1.000
_cell.length_b   1.000
_cell.length_c   1.000
_cell.angle_alpha   90.00
_cell.angle_beta   90.00
_cell.angle_gamma   90.00
#
_symmetry.space_group_name_H-M   'P 1'
#
loop_
_entity.id
_entity.type
_entity.pdbx_description
1 polymer ?
#
loop_
_entity_poly.entity_id
_entity_poly.type
_entity_poly.pdbx_seq_one_letter_code
_entity_poly.pdbx_strand_id
1 'polypeptide(L)'
;MFNRQKFIQLILLSSIFSFCVTCKIGNQSISTSLKNLPDRLYIPPRQDFRIAVISDLNSQYGSTEYEPEVKQAIALMSQWQPDLVLCGGDAIAGQKASLTKSQINAMWQGFDRYIAAPLRQQQIPFGFTIGNHDGSGAIKDKTLVFAAERELAKAYWNEHQAELGLDFIDRTNFPFYYSFQQSGIFFLVWDASTHKISKQQLEWVKETLDRDLAQQAKTRIAIGHLPLYPVAAAKNKPGEYLAGAEELRSLLERNQVKVYISGHHHVYYPGKKGDLELLHAGALGQGARQLLGSDLLPYPTVTIIDIEKATSKLTYTTYNAKTWELITLEQLPPSITGEHGTILRQDLSSNNF
;
A
#
# COMPACT_ATOMS: atom_id res chain seq x y z
N MET A 1 57.83 -20.32 -37.87
CA MET A 1 58.21 -20.00 -39.26
C MET A 1 57.21 -20.65 -40.21
N PHE A 2 56.73 -19.89 -41.19
CA PHE A 2 55.90 -20.27 -42.36
C PHE A 2 54.38 -20.45 -42.22
N ASN A 3 53.75 -19.32 -42.56
CA ASN A 3 52.43 -18.99 -43.10
C ASN A 3 51.96 -19.85 -44.31
N ARG A 4 50.67 -20.18 -44.39
CA ARG A 4 49.93 -20.42 -45.66
C ARG A 4 48.44 -20.06 -45.54
N GLN A 5 48.12 -18.86 -46.04
CA GLN A 5 46.92 -18.53 -46.84
C GLN A 5 46.66 -19.63 -47.91
N LYS A 6 45.46 -20.00 -48.36
CA LYS A 6 44.12 -19.42 -48.60
C LYS A 6 43.18 -20.63 -48.82
N PHE A 7 41.85 -20.51 -48.74
CA PHE A 7 40.92 -21.01 -49.78
C PHE A 7 39.46 -20.58 -49.47
N ILE A 8 38.95 -19.73 -50.36
CA ILE A 8 37.56 -19.63 -50.87
C ILE A 8 36.43 -19.13 -49.95
N GLN A 9 35.95 -17.91 -50.30
CA GLN A 9 34.59 -17.44 -50.11
C GLN A 9 33.62 -18.19 -51.04
N LEU A 10 32.54 -18.77 -50.50
CA LEU A 10 31.27 -18.91 -51.22
C LEU A 10 30.08 -18.98 -50.23
N ILE A 11 29.38 -17.83 -50.15
CA ILE A 11 27.92 -17.62 -50.06
C ILE A 11 27.05 -18.87 -49.73
N LEU A 12 26.29 -18.86 -48.63
CA LEU A 12 24.82 -18.67 -48.62
C LEU A 12 24.20 -18.92 -47.22
N LEU A 13 23.34 -17.97 -46.85
CA LEU A 13 22.24 -18.01 -45.89
C LEU A 13 21.98 -19.33 -45.13
N SER A 14 22.08 -19.26 -43.81
CA SER A 14 21.20 -20.03 -42.94
C SER A 14 20.85 -19.24 -41.67
N SER A 15 19.68 -18.60 -41.76
CA SER A 15 18.64 -18.67 -40.72
C SER A 15 18.91 -18.00 -39.38
N ILE A 16 18.54 -16.71 -39.34
CA ILE A 16 17.96 -16.05 -38.18
C ILE A 16 16.77 -16.88 -37.69
N PHE A 17 16.93 -17.61 -36.58
CA PHE A 17 15.79 -18.08 -35.79
C PHE A 17 16.23 -18.31 -34.33
N SER A 18 16.62 -17.22 -33.65
CA SER A 18 16.80 -17.23 -32.20
C SER A 18 15.55 -16.67 -31.54
N PHE A 19 14.61 -17.58 -31.27
CA PHE A 19 13.79 -17.66 -30.06
C PHE A 19 13.31 -16.33 -29.42
N CYS A 20 12.28 -15.71 -30.00
CA CYS A 20 11.38 -14.80 -29.27
C CYS A 20 10.33 -15.58 -28.45
N VAL A 21 10.78 -16.37 -27.46
CA VAL A 21 9.89 -17.06 -26.52
C VAL A 21 10.13 -16.54 -25.10
N THR A 22 9.81 -15.28 -24.86
CA THR A 22 9.60 -14.71 -23.51
C THR A 22 8.84 -13.39 -23.60
N CYS A 23 7.60 -13.41 -24.11
CA CYS A 23 6.62 -12.34 -23.82
C CYS A 23 5.15 -12.72 -24.12
N LYS A 24 4.78 -14.00 -24.00
CA LYS A 24 3.38 -14.44 -24.19
C LYS A 24 2.63 -14.72 -22.90
N ILE A 25 3.33 -15.06 -21.82
CA ILE A 25 2.70 -15.43 -20.55
C ILE A 25 2.13 -14.19 -19.83
N GLY A 26 2.76 -13.02 -19.93
CA GLY A 26 2.24 -11.76 -19.39
C GLY A 26 1.02 -11.22 -20.14
N ASN A 27 1.01 -11.29 -21.47
CA ASN A 27 -0.10 -10.76 -22.27
C ASN A 27 -1.39 -11.59 -22.16
N GLN A 28 -1.30 -12.91 -21.97
CA GLN A 28 -2.50 -13.74 -21.79
C GLN A 28 -3.20 -13.48 -20.45
N SER A 29 -2.45 -13.27 -19.35
CA SER A 29 -3.07 -13.00 -18.04
C SER A 29 -3.68 -11.60 -17.96
N ILE A 30 -3.08 -10.61 -18.63
CA ILE A 30 -3.64 -9.24 -18.70
C ILE A 30 -4.90 -9.21 -19.57
N SER A 31 -4.89 -9.91 -20.71
CA SER A 31 -6.04 -9.96 -21.63
C SER A 31 -7.27 -10.64 -21.02
N THR A 32 -7.11 -11.66 -20.16
CA THR A 32 -8.23 -12.26 -19.43
C THR A 32 -8.69 -11.41 -18.27
N SER A 33 -7.81 -10.62 -17.63
CA SER A 33 -8.18 -9.79 -16.49
C SER A 33 -9.05 -8.60 -16.88
N LEU A 34 -8.91 -8.03 -18.08
CA LEU A 34 -9.69 -6.87 -18.50
C LEU A 34 -11.16 -7.18 -18.91
N LYS A 35 -11.57 -8.46 -18.94
CA LYS A 35 -12.89 -8.89 -19.42
C LYS A 35 -14.09 -8.46 -18.55
N ASN A 36 -13.84 -8.04 -17.31
CA ASN A 36 -14.88 -7.64 -16.35
C ASN A 36 -14.88 -6.13 -16.04
N LEU A 37 -14.21 -5.31 -16.84
CA LEU A 37 -14.31 -3.86 -16.68
C LEU A 37 -15.68 -3.39 -17.20
N PRO A 38 -16.32 -2.42 -16.52
CA PRO A 38 -17.48 -1.73 -17.09
C PRO A 38 -17.10 -1.11 -18.43
N ASP A 39 -18.08 -0.95 -19.33
CA ASP A 39 -17.90 -0.41 -20.68
C ASP A 39 -17.08 0.89 -20.72
N ARG A 40 -17.08 1.64 -19.61
CA ARG A 40 -16.12 2.71 -19.36
C ARG A 40 -15.78 2.80 -17.87
N LEU A 41 -14.53 2.49 -17.51
CA LEU A 41 -13.96 2.84 -16.21
C LEU A 41 -14.01 4.37 -16.03
N TYR A 42 -14.62 4.85 -14.95
CA TYR A 42 -14.56 6.27 -14.60
C TYR A 42 -13.14 6.63 -14.19
N ILE A 43 -12.54 7.67 -14.78
CA ILE A 43 -11.24 8.21 -14.38
C ILE A 43 -11.49 9.60 -13.78
N PRO A 44 -11.12 9.84 -12.50
CA PRO A 44 -11.36 11.14 -11.88
C PRO A 44 -10.53 12.24 -12.56
N PRO A 45 -10.99 13.50 -12.52
CA PRO A 45 -10.17 14.64 -12.95
C PRO A 45 -8.87 14.68 -12.15
N ARG A 46 -7.75 14.76 -12.86
CA ARG A 46 -6.43 14.83 -12.25
C ARG A 46 -6.17 16.20 -11.64
N GLN A 47 -5.54 16.22 -10.46
CA GLN A 47 -5.05 17.43 -9.79
C GLN A 47 -3.51 17.51 -9.85
N ASP A 48 -2.88 18.33 -9.00
CA ASP A 48 -1.43 18.58 -9.02
C ASP A 48 -0.58 17.34 -8.70
N PHE A 49 -1.13 16.39 -7.95
CA PHE A 49 -0.49 15.12 -7.64
C PHE A 49 -1.54 14.04 -7.41
N ARG A 50 -1.28 12.82 -7.89
CA ARG A 50 -2.19 11.68 -7.78
C ARG A 50 -1.51 10.49 -7.12
N ILE A 51 -2.17 9.94 -6.10
CA ILE A 51 -1.76 8.72 -5.43
C ILE A 51 -2.76 7.61 -5.74
N ALA A 52 -2.29 6.44 -6.13
CA ALA A 52 -3.09 5.23 -6.07
C ALA A 52 -2.80 4.48 -4.76
N VAL A 53 -3.82 4.27 -3.93
CA VAL A 53 -3.71 3.55 -2.66
C VAL A 53 -4.27 2.15 -2.82
N ILE A 54 -3.42 1.18 -2.52
CA ILE A 54 -3.73 -0.25 -2.47
C ILE A 54 -3.36 -0.78 -1.08
N SER A 55 -4.02 -1.82 -0.59
CA SER A 55 -3.72 -2.38 0.73
C SER A 55 -4.19 -3.82 0.84
N ASP A 56 -3.59 -4.57 1.76
CA ASP A 56 -3.98 -5.94 2.12
C ASP A 56 -4.13 -6.79 0.85
N LEU A 57 -3.04 -6.87 0.10
CA LEU A 57 -2.98 -7.46 -1.25
C LEU A 57 -3.01 -8.98 -1.20
N ASN A 58 -2.55 -9.54 -0.07
CA ASN A 58 -2.28 -10.93 0.06
C ASN A 58 -3.53 -11.83 -0.10
N SER A 59 -3.26 -13.07 -0.48
CA SER A 59 -4.24 -14.16 -0.46
C SER A 59 -3.99 -14.99 0.82
N GLN A 60 -4.39 -16.26 0.84
CA GLN A 60 -4.15 -17.16 1.96
C GLN A 60 -2.64 -17.29 2.34
N TYR A 61 -2.37 -17.66 3.59
CA TYR A 61 -1.01 -17.90 4.09
C TYR A 61 -0.20 -18.83 3.17
N GLY A 62 1.02 -18.42 2.83
CA GLY A 62 1.90 -19.18 1.93
C GLY A 62 1.61 -18.99 0.44
N SER A 63 0.57 -18.25 0.05
CA SER A 63 0.26 -18.03 -1.36
C SER A 63 1.35 -17.24 -2.07
N THR A 64 1.71 -17.68 -3.27
CA THR A 64 2.58 -16.96 -4.22
C THR A 64 1.78 -16.33 -5.36
N GLU A 65 0.45 -16.41 -5.28
CA GLU A 65 -0.51 -15.90 -6.24
C GLU A 65 -1.44 -14.88 -5.57
N TYR A 66 -1.98 -13.99 -6.42
CA TYR A 66 -2.86 -12.89 -6.03
C TYR A 66 -4.22 -12.99 -6.71
N GLU A 67 -5.23 -12.40 -6.06
CA GLU A 67 -6.58 -12.31 -6.61
C GLU A 67 -6.59 -11.59 -7.97
N PRO A 68 -7.53 -11.92 -8.87
CA PRO A 68 -7.69 -11.24 -10.15
C PRO A 68 -7.80 -9.71 -10.01
N GLU A 69 -8.49 -9.24 -8.97
CA GLU A 69 -8.72 -7.82 -8.67
C GLU A 69 -7.40 -7.07 -8.41
N VAL A 70 -6.43 -7.71 -7.72
CA VAL A 70 -5.09 -7.15 -7.53
C VAL A 70 -4.38 -6.99 -8.88
N LYS A 71 -4.36 -8.05 -9.69
CA LYS A 71 -3.69 -8.05 -11.01
C LYS A 71 -4.34 -7.01 -11.94
N GLN A 72 -5.66 -6.88 -11.91
CA GLN A 72 -6.42 -5.87 -12.65
C GLN A 72 -6.07 -4.45 -12.20
N ALA A 73 -6.06 -4.17 -10.89
CA ALA A 73 -5.70 -2.84 -10.37
C ALA A 73 -4.31 -2.40 -10.84
N ILE A 74 -3.32 -3.29 -10.80
CA ILE A 74 -1.95 -3.00 -11.26
C ILE A 74 -1.91 -2.69 -12.76
N ALA A 75 -2.70 -3.40 -13.58
CA ALA A 75 -2.83 -3.09 -15.00
C ALA A 75 -3.52 -1.73 -15.26
N LEU A 76 -4.51 -1.38 -14.43
CA LEU A 76 -5.26 -0.12 -14.50
C LEU A 76 -4.45 1.11 -14.11
N MET A 77 -3.26 0.96 -13.50
CA MET A 77 -2.38 2.09 -13.18
C MET A 77 -2.02 2.93 -14.41
N SER A 78 -1.93 2.31 -15.59
CA SER A 78 -1.73 3.01 -16.87
C SER A 78 -2.87 3.97 -17.24
N GLN A 79 -4.09 3.70 -16.75
CA GLN A 79 -5.28 4.51 -16.99
C GLN A 79 -5.40 5.62 -15.94
N TRP A 80 -5.17 5.29 -14.66
CA TRP A 80 -5.22 6.30 -13.59
C TRP A 80 -4.01 7.24 -13.61
N GLN A 81 -2.87 6.78 -14.14
CA GLN A 81 -1.60 7.51 -14.22
C GLN A 81 -1.22 8.14 -12.87
N PRO A 82 -1.05 7.35 -11.79
CA PRO A 82 -0.63 7.90 -10.50
C PRO A 82 0.84 8.36 -10.55
N ASP A 83 1.15 9.41 -9.80
CA ASP A 83 2.54 9.85 -9.55
C ASP A 83 3.23 8.99 -8.49
N LEU A 84 2.43 8.30 -7.67
CA LEU A 84 2.89 7.47 -6.56
C LEU A 84 1.83 6.39 -6.29
N VAL A 85 2.29 5.16 -6.09
CA VAL A 85 1.47 4.13 -5.46
C VAL A 85 1.85 4.04 -3.99
N LEU A 86 0.86 4.04 -3.10
CA LEU A 86 1.03 3.76 -1.68
C LEU A 86 0.39 2.43 -1.30
N CYS A 87 1.16 1.54 -0.66
CA CYS A 87 0.69 0.27 -0.15
C CYS A 87 0.49 0.31 1.38
N GLY A 88 -0.72 0.03 1.85
CA GLY A 88 -1.07 -0.05 3.27
C GLY A 88 -0.56 -1.29 4.01
N GLY A 89 0.30 -2.09 3.39
CA GLY A 89 0.90 -3.31 3.96
C GLY A 89 0.13 -4.58 3.62
N ASP A 90 0.59 -5.70 4.18
CA ASP A 90 0.12 -7.04 3.90
C ASP A 90 0.23 -7.37 2.40
N ALA A 91 1.42 -7.10 1.86
CA ALA A 91 1.82 -7.45 0.51
C ALA A 91 1.90 -8.96 0.33
N ILE A 92 2.34 -9.70 1.34
CA ILE A 92 2.37 -11.17 1.39
C ILE A 92 1.63 -11.69 2.63
N ALA A 93 1.28 -12.97 2.67
CA ALA A 93 0.68 -13.67 3.81
C ALA A 93 1.71 -14.55 4.58
N GLY A 94 2.80 -13.96 5.08
CA GLY A 94 3.95 -14.68 5.65
C GLY A 94 3.87 -15.04 7.13
N GLN A 95 3.00 -14.39 7.91
CA GLN A 95 2.90 -14.51 9.37
C GLN A 95 2.33 -15.87 9.85
N LYS A 96 3.04 -16.97 9.59
CA LYS A 96 2.66 -18.33 10.01
C LYS A 96 3.89 -19.17 10.31
N ALA A 97 4.03 -19.57 11.57
CA ALA A 97 5.22 -20.28 12.09
C ALA A 97 5.56 -21.61 11.38
N SER A 98 4.62 -22.21 10.66
CA SER A 98 4.87 -23.43 9.88
C SER A 98 5.48 -23.15 8.50
N LEU A 99 5.57 -21.89 8.07
CA LEU A 99 6.18 -21.53 6.79
C LEU A 99 7.70 -21.52 6.92
N THR A 100 8.35 -22.11 5.93
CA THR A 100 9.81 -22.10 5.81
C THR A 100 10.30 -20.80 5.19
N LYS A 101 11.58 -20.46 5.41
CA LYS A 101 12.26 -19.35 4.72
C LYS A 101 12.11 -19.42 3.20
N SER A 102 12.22 -20.62 2.61
CA SER A 102 12.06 -20.78 1.16
C SER A 102 10.64 -20.46 0.68
N GLN A 103 9.62 -20.79 1.46
CA GLN A 103 8.23 -20.47 1.14
C GLN A 103 8.00 -18.96 1.21
N ILE A 104 8.47 -18.30 2.28
CA ILE A 104 8.34 -16.83 2.42
C ILE A 104 9.08 -16.10 1.30
N ASN A 105 10.28 -16.56 0.92
CA ASN A 105 10.99 -16.01 -0.25
C ASN A 105 10.21 -16.19 -1.55
N ALA A 106 9.56 -17.36 -1.75
CA ALA A 106 8.71 -17.58 -2.91
C ALA A 106 7.48 -16.63 -2.93
N MET A 107 6.98 -16.24 -1.76
CA MET A 107 5.91 -15.23 -1.65
C MET A 107 6.41 -13.85 -2.07
N TRP A 108 7.59 -13.41 -1.62
CA TRP A 108 8.21 -12.16 -2.08
C TRP A 108 8.50 -12.17 -3.59
N GLN A 109 8.90 -13.31 -4.16
CA GLN A 109 9.02 -13.46 -5.62
C GLN A 109 7.67 -13.36 -6.34
N GLY A 110 6.60 -13.88 -5.73
CA GLY A 110 5.23 -13.71 -6.23
C GLY A 110 4.80 -12.24 -6.21
N PHE A 111 5.02 -11.55 -5.09
CA PHE A 111 4.78 -10.10 -4.96
C PHE A 111 5.52 -9.33 -6.05
N ASP A 112 6.80 -9.63 -6.26
CA ASP A 112 7.61 -8.96 -7.26
C ASP A 112 7.05 -9.18 -8.68
N ARG A 113 6.71 -10.43 -9.02
CA ARG A 113 6.17 -10.79 -10.32
C ARG A 113 4.86 -10.07 -10.66
N TYR A 114 3.94 -9.97 -9.70
CA TYR A 114 2.57 -9.52 -9.98
C TYR A 114 2.30 -8.06 -9.63
N ILE A 115 3.11 -7.45 -8.76
CA ILE A 115 2.89 -6.08 -8.27
C ILE A 115 4.11 -5.21 -8.51
N ALA A 116 5.24 -5.51 -7.86
CA ALA A 116 6.36 -4.57 -7.83
C ALA A 116 7.03 -4.40 -9.20
N ALA A 117 7.36 -5.49 -9.91
CA ALA A 117 7.98 -5.42 -11.22
C ALA A 117 7.08 -4.71 -12.26
N PRO A 118 5.77 -5.00 -12.37
CA PRO A 118 4.88 -4.22 -13.25
C PRO A 118 4.83 -2.72 -12.94
N LEU A 119 4.88 -2.32 -11.67
CA LEU A 119 4.92 -0.89 -11.30
C LEU A 119 6.27 -0.26 -11.68
N ARG A 120 7.39 -0.95 -11.45
CA ARG A 120 8.72 -0.52 -11.87
C ARG A 120 8.82 -0.37 -13.39
N GLN A 121 8.23 -1.30 -14.15
CA GLN A 121 8.18 -1.23 -15.62
C GLN A 121 7.39 -0.01 -16.12
N GLN A 122 6.36 0.39 -15.39
CA GLN A 122 5.60 1.62 -15.63
C GLN A 122 6.29 2.88 -15.07
N GLN A 123 7.45 2.73 -14.43
CA GLN A 123 8.22 3.80 -13.78
C GLN A 123 7.41 4.57 -12.72
N ILE A 124 6.50 3.87 -12.03
CA ILE A 124 5.66 4.46 -10.98
C ILE A 124 6.38 4.30 -9.63
N PRO A 125 6.68 5.39 -8.92
CA PRO A 125 7.18 5.34 -7.54
C PRO A 125 6.27 4.52 -6.61
N PHE A 126 6.88 3.75 -5.70
CA PHE A 126 6.16 2.85 -4.81
C PHE A 126 6.57 3.04 -3.35
N GLY A 127 5.68 3.65 -2.55
CA GLY A 127 5.80 3.74 -1.10
C GLY A 127 4.95 2.69 -0.39
N PHE A 128 5.38 2.22 0.77
CA PHE A 128 4.67 1.16 1.48
C PHE A 128 4.93 1.20 3.00
N THR A 129 4.00 0.66 3.78
CA THR A 129 4.23 0.24 5.17
C THR A 129 4.33 -1.28 5.27
N ILE A 130 5.06 -1.80 6.26
CA ILE A 130 5.06 -3.22 6.60
C ILE A 130 3.76 -3.57 7.32
N GLY A 131 3.06 -4.60 6.84
CA GLY A 131 1.91 -5.19 7.51
C GLY A 131 2.26 -6.32 8.47
N ASN A 132 1.28 -6.78 9.26
CA ASN A 132 1.55 -7.87 10.19
C ASN A 132 1.86 -9.18 9.46
N HIS A 133 1.29 -9.39 8.27
CA HIS A 133 1.59 -10.56 7.47
C HIS A 133 2.94 -10.51 6.75
N ASP A 134 3.50 -9.32 6.54
CA ASP A 134 4.79 -9.14 5.85
C ASP A 134 5.98 -9.42 6.77
N GLY A 135 5.91 -8.92 8.02
CA GLY A 135 7.05 -8.93 8.94
C GLY A 135 6.72 -8.33 10.31
N SER A 136 5.68 -8.85 10.96
CA SER A 136 5.15 -8.31 12.22
C SER A 136 6.21 -8.09 13.31
N GLY A 137 6.12 -6.93 13.98
CA GLY A 137 6.88 -6.62 15.19
C GLY A 137 6.35 -7.27 16.48
N ALA A 138 5.49 -8.29 16.40
CA ALA A 138 4.80 -8.85 17.57
C ALA A 138 5.77 -9.48 18.58
N ILE A 139 5.69 -9.03 19.84
CA ILE A 139 6.46 -9.57 20.95
C ILE A 139 5.55 -10.38 21.88
N LYS A 140 5.96 -11.61 22.18
CA LYS A 140 5.35 -12.47 23.20
C LYS A 140 6.45 -12.95 24.14
N ASP A 141 6.23 -12.80 25.45
CA ASP A 141 7.20 -13.22 26.48
C ASP A 141 8.63 -12.71 26.22
N LYS A 142 8.75 -11.41 25.90
CA LYS A 142 10.00 -10.71 25.53
C LYS A 142 10.70 -11.24 24.26
N THR A 143 10.04 -12.10 23.50
CA THR A 143 10.56 -12.68 22.26
C THR A 143 9.81 -12.13 21.06
N LEU A 144 10.54 -11.72 20.02
CA LEU A 144 9.97 -11.33 18.73
C LEU A 144 9.48 -12.60 18.01
N VAL A 145 8.16 -12.75 17.90
CA VAL A 145 7.50 -13.99 17.44
C VAL A 145 7.81 -14.29 15.98
N PHE A 146 7.87 -13.25 15.14
CA PHE A 146 8.04 -13.35 13.69
C PHE A 146 9.38 -12.76 13.23
N ALA A 147 10.44 -13.01 14.01
CA ALA A 147 11.77 -12.48 13.73
C ALA A 147 12.29 -12.91 12.34
N ALA A 148 12.03 -14.17 11.94
CA ALA A 148 12.46 -14.69 10.65
C ALA A 148 11.75 -13.99 9.48
N GLU A 149 10.42 -13.87 9.52
CA GLU A 149 9.62 -13.15 8.52
C GLU A 149 10.09 -11.71 8.39
N ARG A 150 10.34 -11.06 9.53
CA ARG A 150 10.79 -9.67 9.59
C ARG A 150 12.17 -9.45 8.98
N GLU A 151 13.13 -10.36 9.23
CA GLU A 151 14.44 -10.32 8.55
C GLU A 151 14.33 -10.57 7.04
N LEU A 152 13.42 -11.43 6.60
CA LEU A 152 13.19 -11.68 5.17
C LEU A 152 12.55 -10.49 4.46
N ALA A 153 11.57 -9.83 5.11
CA ALA A 153 11.01 -8.58 4.62
C ALA A 153 12.10 -7.50 4.50
N LYS A 154 12.95 -7.35 5.52
CA LYS A 154 14.09 -6.43 5.49
C LYS A 154 15.06 -6.73 4.35
N ALA A 155 15.38 -8.00 4.12
CA ALA A 155 16.27 -8.40 3.04
C ALA A 155 15.68 -8.04 1.66
N TYR A 156 14.42 -8.42 1.40
CA TYR A 156 13.74 -8.12 0.14
C TYR A 156 13.71 -6.60 -0.14
N TRP A 157 13.23 -5.81 0.81
CA TRP A 157 13.09 -4.38 0.58
C TRP A 157 14.43 -3.66 0.44
N ASN A 158 15.48 -4.08 1.16
CA ASN A 158 16.81 -3.49 1.01
C ASN A 158 17.43 -3.80 -0.36
N GLU A 159 17.21 -5.00 -0.89
CA GLU A 159 17.65 -5.39 -2.23
C GLU A 159 17.00 -4.49 -3.31
N HIS A 160 15.72 -4.17 -3.14
CA HIS A 160 14.95 -3.37 -4.11
C HIS A 160 14.86 -1.87 -3.78
N GLN A 161 15.56 -1.37 -2.76
CA GLN A 161 15.36 0.00 -2.27
C GLN A 161 15.60 1.07 -3.35
N ALA A 162 16.63 0.88 -4.18
CA ALA A 162 16.98 1.81 -5.25
C ALA A 162 15.93 1.86 -6.37
N GLU A 163 15.07 0.85 -6.46
CA GLU A 163 14.09 0.68 -7.52
C GLU A 163 12.71 1.25 -7.15
N LEU A 164 12.54 1.77 -5.93
CA LEU A 164 11.27 2.29 -5.42
C LEU A 164 10.90 3.68 -5.98
N GLY A 165 11.85 4.39 -6.59
CA GLY A 165 11.61 5.74 -7.13
C GLY A 165 11.19 6.77 -6.07
N LEU A 166 11.61 6.59 -4.80
CA LEU A 166 11.30 7.50 -3.69
C LEU A 166 12.46 8.43 -3.37
N ASP A 167 12.17 9.72 -3.14
CA ASP A 167 13.17 10.67 -2.65
C ASP A 167 13.24 10.58 -1.12
N PHE A 168 13.99 9.60 -0.63
CA PHE A 168 14.16 9.35 0.81
C PHE A 168 14.76 10.56 1.55
N ILE A 169 14.18 10.89 2.71
CA ILE A 169 14.69 11.88 3.66
C ILE A 169 15.46 11.18 4.77
N ASP A 170 14.84 10.20 5.43
CA ASP A 170 15.46 9.35 6.44
C ASP A 170 15.05 7.90 6.21
N ARG A 171 16.05 7.04 5.99
CA ARG A 171 15.90 5.61 5.73
C ARG A 171 16.70 4.75 6.70
N THR A 172 17.10 5.31 7.84
CA THR A 172 17.95 4.63 8.84
C THR A 172 17.31 3.34 9.35
N ASN A 173 15.97 3.30 9.44
CA ASN A 173 15.20 2.16 9.94
C ASN A 173 14.36 1.47 8.85
N PHE A 174 14.71 1.70 7.59
CA PHE A 174 14.06 1.06 6.45
C PHE A 174 14.20 -0.48 6.51
N PRO A 175 13.15 -1.26 6.18
CA PRO A 175 11.87 -0.84 5.60
C PRO A 175 10.76 -0.55 6.61
N PHE A 176 11.05 -0.56 7.91
CA PHE A 176 10.01 -0.57 8.94
C PHE A 176 9.42 0.81 9.19
N TYR A 177 10.29 1.81 9.33
CA TYR A 177 9.87 3.20 9.43
C TYR A 177 10.92 4.12 8.83
N TYR A 178 10.45 5.09 8.05
CA TYR A 178 11.25 5.94 7.20
C TYR A 178 10.42 7.13 6.73
N SER A 179 11.08 8.14 6.17
CA SER A 179 10.40 9.28 5.56
C SER A 179 10.96 9.57 4.19
N PHE A 180 10.11 10.11 3.34
CA PHE A 180 10.47 10.53 2.00
C PHE A 180 9.63 11.75 1.60
N GLN A 181 10.03 12.41 0.55
CA GLN A 181 9.24 13.46 -0.08
C GLN A 181 8.98 13.08 -1.53
N GLN A 182 7.84 13.49 -2.05
CA GLN A 182 7.62 13.48 -3.49
C GLN A 182 6.91 14.74 -3.92
N SER A 183 7.48 15.44 -4.89
CA SER A 183 6.88 16.65 -5.49
C SER A 183 6.39 17.70 -4.47
N GLY A 184 7.11 17.88 -3.36
CA GLY A 184 6.78 18.83 -2.28
C GLY A 184 5.83 18.31 -1.18
N ILE A 185 5.41 17.04 -1.26
CA ILE A 185 4.56 16.37 -0.26
C ILE A 185 5.46 15.51 0.62
N PHE A 186 5.33 15.65 1.93
CA PHE A 186 6.08 14.88 2.91
C PHE A 186 5.33 13.61 3.32
N PHE A 187 6.03 12.48 3.38
CA PHE A 187 5.48 11.19 3.76
C PHE A 187 6.23 10.62 4.96
N LEU A 188 5.47 10.29 6.00
CA LEU A 188 5.92 9.54 7.17
C LEU A 188 5.42 8.11 7.06
N VAL A 189 6.33 7.14 7.00
CA VAL A 189 6.00 5.73 7.12
C VAL A 189 6.44 5.26 8.50
N TRP A 190 5.51 4.69 9.27
CA TRP A 190 5.84 4.05 10.54
C TRP A 190 5.47 2.57 10.55
N ASP A 191 6.17 1.79 11.36
CA ASP A 191 5.85 0.40 11.61
C ASP A 191 4.69 0.31 12.60
N ALA A 192 3.51 0.22 12.01
CA ALA A 192 2.26 -0.14 12.67
C ALA A 192 1.85 -1.59 12.33
N SER A 193 2.80 -2.53 12.21
CA SER A 193 2.51 -3.97 12.04
C SER A 193 2.03 -4.67 13.32
N THR A 194 1.90 -3.90 14.42
CA THR A 194 1.27 -4.30 15.67
C THR A 194 0.57 -3.09 16.29
N HIS A 195 -0.31 -3.32 17.29
CA HIS A 195 -1.00 -2.23 17.99
C HIS A 195 -0.08 -1.30 18.80
N LYS A 196 1.19 -1.63 19.01
CA LYS A 196 2.11 -0.83 19.82
C LYS A 196 3.18 -0.18 18.95
N ILE A 197 3.23 1.14 19.00
CA ILE A 197 4.37 1.92 18.52
C ILE A 197 5.41 1.98 19.65
N SER A 198 6.64 1.54 19.40
CA SER A 198 7.71 1.58 20.41
C SER A 198 8.07 3.04 20.77
N LYS A 199 8.60 3.25 21.98
CA LYS A 199 9.06 4.58 22.43
C LYS A 199 10.12 5.16 21.49
N GLN A 200 11.10 4.35 21.10
CA GLN A 200 12.16 4.73 20.17
C GLN A 200 11.59 5.20 18.82
N GLN A 201 10.64 4.44 18.26
CA GLN A 201 9.99 4.85 17.01
C GLN A 201 9.20 6.15 17.20
N LEU A 202 8.49 6.30 18.32
CA LEU A 202 7.71 7.50 18.60
C LEU A 202 8.60 8.75 18.79
N GLU A 203 9.78 8.59 19.39
CA GLU A 203 10.81 9.64 19.48
C GLU A 203 11.30 10.03 18.08
N TRP A 204 11.66 9.04 17.25
CA TRP A 204 12.06 9.29 15.87
C TRP A 204 10.95 9.98 15.06
N VAL A 205 9.67 9.62 15.25
CA VAL A 205 8.53 10.27 14.58
C VAL A 205 8.43 11.74 14.97
N LYS A 206 8.57 12.07 16.26
CA LYS A 206 8.53 13.45 16.73
C LYS A 206 9.67 14.25 16.10
N GLU A 207 10.90 13.76 16.20
CA GLU A 207 12.07 14.40 15.59
C GLU A 207 11.92 14.58 14.08
N THR A 208 11.39 13.57 13.39
CA THR A 208 11.19 13.57 11.94
C THR A 208 10.16 14.62 11.51
N LEU A 209 9.06 14.74 12.26
CA LEU A 209 8.02 15.74 11.98
C LEU A 209 8.47 17.15 12.37
N ASP A 210 9.33 17.31 13.39
CA ASP A 210 9.85 18.61 13.84
C ASP A 210 10.94 19.18 12.91
N ARG A 211 11.50 18.40 11.98
CA ARG A 211 12.53 18.87 11.01
C ARG A 211 11.96 19.88 10.01
N ASP A 212 12.80 20.83 9.61
CA ASP A 212 12.46 21.88 8.64
C ASP A 212 11.81 21.35 7.35
N LEU A 213 12.32 20.25 6.79
CA LEU A 213 11.75 19.64 5.57
C LEU A 213 10.28 19.22 5.78
N ALA A 214 9.97 18.59 6.91
CA ALA A 214 8.60 18.26 7.25
C ALA A 214 7.80 19.53 7.53
N GLN A 215 8.33 20.46 8.33
CA GLN A 215 7.65 21.71 8.72
C GLN A 215 7.38 22.67 7.54
N GLN A 216 8.15 22.59 6.45
CA GLN A 216 7.94 23.38 5.23
C GLN A 216 7.00 22.73 4.22
N ALA A 217 6.77 21.41 4.32
CA ALA A 217 5.85 20.71 3.42
C ALA A 217 4.39 21.15 3.67
N LYS A 218 3.72 21.66 2.63
CA LYS A 218 2.31 22.07 2.72
C LYS A 218 1.34 20.91 2.96
N THR A 219 1.70 19.72 2.45
CA THR A 219 0.94 18.50 2.62
C THR A 219 1.84 17.45 3.26
N ARG A 220 1.36 16.86 4.35
CA ARG A 220 2.03 15.77 5.08
C ARG A 220 1.08 14.59 5.18
N ILE A 221 1.56 13.41 4.83
CA ILE A 221 0.79 12.17 4.82
C ILE A 221 1.52 11.18 5.73
N ALA A 222 0.78 10.54 6.63
CA ALA A 222 1.29 9.44 7.42
C ALA A 222 0.67 8.12 6.94
N ILE A 223 1.45 7.05 6.90
CA ILE A 223 0.99 5.72 6.53
C ILE A 223 1.54 4.67 7.50
N GLY A 224 0.67 3.75 7.89
CA GLY A 224 0.98 2.60 8.74
C GLY A 224 -0.09 1.53 8.61
N HIS A 225 0.27 0.27 8.85
CA HIS A 225 -0.64 -0.83 8.56
C HIS A 225 -1.87 -0.84 9.47
N LEU A 226 -1.69 -0.87 10.80
CA LEU A 226 -2.82 -0.82 11.73
C LEU A 226 -3.47 0.58 11.75
N PRO A 227 -4.81 0.65 11.74
CA PRO A 227 -5.52 1.91 11.89
C PRO A 227 -5.43 2.45 13.33
N LEU A 228 -5.63 3.75 13.48
CA LEU A 228 -5.78 4.38 14.80
C LEU A 228 -7.05 3.91 15.51
N TYR A 229 -8.13 3.69 14.76
CA TYR A 229 -9.46 3.41 15.30
C TYR A 229 -10.11 2.18 14.63
N PRO A 230 -10.95 1.42 15.35
CA PRO A 230 -11.71 0.30 14.79
C PRO A 230 -12.79 0.76 13.80
N VAL A 231 -12.77 0.18 12.59
CA VAL A 231 -13.85 0.36 11.58
C VAL A 231 -14.45 -0.94 11.07
N ALA A 232 -13.83 -2.10 11.29
CA ALA A 232 -14.39 -3.40 10.94
C ALA A 232 -15.01 -4.09 12.16
N ALA A 233 -16.19 -4.68 11.98
CA ALA A 233 -16.92 -5.38 13.06
C ALA A 233 -16.08 -6.50 13.71
N ALA A 234 -15.42 -7.32 12.89
CA ALA A 234 -14.59 -8.44 13.35
C ALA A 234 -13.25 -8.01 14.00
N LYS A 235 -12.89 -6.73 13.92
CA LYS A 235 -11.64 -6.13 14.42
C LYS A 235 -11.88 -5.03 15.45
N ASN A 236 -13.09 -4.93 15.98
CA ASN A 236 -13.42 -3.99 17.06
C ASN A 236 -13.03 -4.56 18.43
N LYS A 237 -11.72 -4.77 18.65
CA LYS A 237 -11.16 -5.25 19.91
C LYS A 237 -9.70 -4.80 20.09
N PRO A 238 -9.21 -4.66 21.35
CA PRO A 238 -7.83 -4.28 21.61
C PRO A 238 -6.83 -5.19 20.90
N GLY A 239 -5.76 -4.59 20.37
CA GLY A 239 -4.72 -5.29 19.62
C GLY A 239 -4.90 -5.26 18.10
N GLU A 240 -6.09 -4.88 17.61
CA GLU A 240 -6.41 -4.79 16.17
C GLU A 240 -6.40 -3.33 15.65
N TYR A 241 -6.18 -2.38 16.53
CA TYR A 241 -6.00 -0.95 16.23
C TYR A 241 -4.90 -0.41 17.15
N LEU A 242 -4.31 0.74 16.82
CA LEU A 242 -3.20 1.30 17.58
C LEU A 242 -3.61 1.68 19.02
N ALA A 243 -2.84 1.20 19.99
CA ALA A 243 -2.97 1.63 21.38
C ALA A 243 -2.51 3.09 21.52
N GLY A 244 -3.23 3.87 22.32
CA GLY A 244 -2.96 5.32 22.47
C GLY A 244 -3.40 6.13 21.24
N ALA A 245 -4.51 5.74 20.62
CA ALA A 245 -5.00 6.36 19.39
C ALA A 245 -5.16 7.88 19.49
N GLU A 246 -5.62 8.41 20.64
CA GLU A 246 -5.79 9.84 20.84
C GLU A 246 -4.47 10.60 20.92
N GLU A 247 -3.47 10.05 21.62
CA GLU A 247 -2.14 10.66 21.72
C GLU A 247 -1.45 10.66 20.36
N LEU A 248 -1.60 9.57 19.61
CA LEU A 248 -1.07 9.44 18.25
C LEU A 248 -1.78 10.39 17.27
N ARG A 249 -3.12 10.44 17.30
CA ARG A 249 -3.90 11.42 16.52
C ARG A 249 -3.46 12.85 16.82
N SER A 250 -3.36 13.20 18.10
CA SER A 250 -2.94 14.54 18.52
C SER A 250 -1.50 14.88 18.10
N LEU A 251 -0.60 13.89 18.06
CA LEU A 251 0.75 14.04 17.51
C LEU A 251 0.75 14.33 16.01
N LEU A 252 -0.10 13.65 15.25
CA LEU A 252 -0.22 13.86 13.81
C LEU A 252 -0.84 15.24 13.52
N GLU A 253 -1.92 15.60 14.22
CA GLU A 253 -2.60 16.89 14.05
C GLU A 253 -1.75 18.09 14.42
N ARG A 254 -1.04 18.07 15.55
CA ARG A 254 -0.18 19.20 15.95
C ARG A 254 0.96 19.44 14.96
N ASN A 255 1.34 18.40 14.22
CA ASN A 255 2.32 18.45 13.14
C ASN A 255 1.66 18.61 11.76
N GLN A 256 0.38 18.97 11.73
CA GLN A 256 -0.39 19.26 10.52
C GLN A 256 -0.30 18.13 9.48
N VAL A 257 -0.32 16.87 9.94
CA VAL A 257 -0.52 15.71 9.07
C VAL A 257 -1.96 15.73 8.60
N LYS A 258 -2.13 15.67 7.27
CA LYS A 258 -3.44 15.84 6.64
C LYS A 258 -4.28 14.57 6.69
N VAL A 259 -3.65 13.42 6.42
CA VAL A 259 -4.31 12.11 6.42
C VAL A 259 -3.40 11.04 7.01
N TYR A 260 -4.00 10.13 7.77
CA TYR A 260 -3.41 8.84 8.12
C TYR A 260 -4.05 7.72 7.28
N ILE A 261 -3.23 7.03 6.49
CA ILE A 261 -3.64 5.93 5.62
C ILE A 261 -3.31 4.60 6.29
N SER A 262 -4.27 3.68 6.33
CA SER A 262 -4.11 2.36 6.96
C SER A 262 -4.88 1.23 6.27
N GLY A 263 -4.44 0.00 6.53
CA GLY A 263 -5.03 -1.24 6.03
C GLY A 263 -5.65 -2.06 7.17
N HIS A 264 -5.31 -3.36 7.24
CA HIS A 264 -5.49 -4.31 8.35
C HIS A 264 -6.94 -4.71 8.69
N HIS A 265 -7.87 -3.76 8.65
CA HIS A 265 -9.29 -4.03 8.90
C HIS A 265 -9.99 -4.66 7.70
N HIS A 266 -9.38 -4.59 6.52
CA HIS A 266 -9.94 -5.08 5.26
C HIS A 266 -11.32 -4.45 4.97
N VAL A 267 -11.52 -3.19 5.35
CA VAL A 267 -12.74 -2.44 5.05
C VAL A 267 -12.41 -1.01 4.67
N TYR A 268 -13.06 -0.52 3.62
CA TYR A 268 -12.91 0.86 3.17
C TYR A 268 -13.78 1.79 4.00
N TYR A 269 -13.18 2.86 4.51
CA TYR A 269 -13.90 3.97 5.12
C TYR A 269 -13.08 5.27 5.04
N PRO A 270 -13.57 6.32 4.37
CA PRO A 270 -12.97 7.64 4.37
C PRO A 270 -13.54 8.44 5.56
N GLY A 271 -12.84 8.39 6.68
CA GLY A 271 -13.23 9.02 7.92
C GLY A 271 -12.42 10.27 8.26
N LYS A 272 -12.75 10.87 9.40
CA LYS A 272 -11.93 11.86 10.09
C LYS A 272 -12.26 11.91 11.57
N LYS A 273 -11.31 12.37 12.36
CA LYS A 273 -11.51 12.68 13.77
C LYS A 273 -10.65 13.87 14.14
N GLY A 274 -11.27 14.93 14.67
CA GLY A 274 -10.64 16.25 14.72
C GLY A 274 -10.35 16.76 13.32
N ASP A 275 -9.12 17.24 13.12
CA ASP A 275 -8.63 17.76 11.83
C ASP A 275 -7.91 16.69 11.00
N LEU A 276 -7.59 15.53 11.58
CA LEU A 276 -6.96 14.42 10.88
C LEU A 276 -7.96 13.61 10.05
N GLU A 277 -7.74 13.54 8.74
CA GLU A 277 -8.43 12.58 7.88
C GLU A 277 -7.88 11.16 8.11
N LEU A 278 -8.76 10.17 8.03
CA LEU A 278 -8.46 8.77 8.27
C LEU A 278 -8.91 7.97 7.05
N LEU A 279 -7.96 7.51 6.24
CA LEU A 279 -8.27 6.63 5.12
C LEU A 279 -8.00 5.18 5.55
N HIS A 280 -9.08 4.45 5.80
CA HIS A 280 -9.06 3.00 5.88
C HIS A 280 -9.18 2.48 4.45
N ALA A 281 -8.10 1.94 3.88
CA ALA A 281 -7.96 1.69 2.45
C ALA A 281 -8.78 0.48 1.94
N GLY A 282 -9.28 -0.35 2.85
CA GLY A 282 -9.89 -1.64 2.55
C GLY A 282 -8.85 -2.73 2.26
N ALA A 283 -9.30 -3.81 1.64
CA ALA A 283 -8.43 -4.86 1.15
C ALA A 283 -8.62 -5.02 -0.35
N LEU A 284 -7.54 -5.06 -1.11
CA LEU A 284 -7.60 -5.36 -2.55
C LEU A 284 -7.48 -6.87 -2.80
N GLY A 285 -6.78 -7.57 -1.92
CA GLY A 285 -6.66 -9.03 -1.92
C GLY A 285 -7.86 -9.70 -1.25
N GLN A 286 -7.60 -10.81 -0.55
CA GLN A 286 -8.66 -11.58 0.08
C GLN A 286 -9.17 -10.96 1.39
N GLY A 287 -10.38 -11.35 1.77
CA GLY A 287 -10.87 -11.18 3.13
C GLY A 287 -11.45 -9.80 3.45
N ALA A 288 -12.02 -9.10 2.48
CA ALA A 288 -12.85 -7.92 2.73
C ALA A 288 -13.86 -8.20 3.86
N ARG A 289 -14.02 -7.25 4.78
CA ARG A 289 -14.85 -7.39 6.00
C ARG A 289 -15.99 -6.39 6.06
N GLN A 290 -16.96 -6.72 6.90
CA GLN A 290 -18.11 -5.87 7.16
C GLN A 290 -17.70 -4.66 8.01
N LEU A 291 -18.19 -3.50 7.60
CA LEU A 291 -18.01 -2.25 8.31
C LEU A 291 -18.76 -2.30 9.65
N LEU A 292 -18.15 -1.76 10.71
CA LEU A 292 -18.72 -1.71 12.04
C LEU A 292 -20.03 -0.89 12.03
N GLY A 293 -21.11 -1.49 12.54
CA GLY A 293 -22.42 -0.83 12.62
C GLY A 293 -23.13 -0.67 11.28
N SER A 294 -22.81 -1.49 10.27
CA SER A 294 -23.39 -1.43 8.94
C SER A 294 -23.74 -2.82 8.40
N ASP A 295 -24.79 -2.91 7.59
CA ASP A 295 -25.20 -4.13 6.88
C ASP A 295 -24.64 -4.22 5.44
N LEU A 296 -23.75 -3.29 5.06
CA LEU A 296 -23.10 -3.34 3.76
C LEU A 296 -22.29 -4.61 3.58
N LEU A 297 -22.49 -5.27 2.45
CA LEU A 297 -21.70 -6.43 2.08
C LEU A 297 -20.23 -6.05 1.88
N PRO A 298 -19.27 -6.87 2.32
CA PRO A 298 -17.85 -6.61 2.10
C PRO A 298 -17.47 -6.67 0.62
N TYR A 299 -16.60 -5.77 0.19
CA TYR A 299 -16.04 -5.74 -1.15
C TYR A 299 -14.57 -5.28 -1.12
N PRO A 300 -13.74 -5.74 -2.07
CA PRO A 300 -12.38 -5.25 -2.22
C PRO A 300 -12.36 -3.84 -2.81
N THR A 301 -11.32 -3.06 -2.52
CA THR A 301 -11.27 -1.65 -2.91
C THR A 301 -9.90 -1.19 -3.41
N VAL A 302 -9.93 -0.20 -4.30
CA VAL A 302 -8.78 0.64 -4.67
C VAL A 302 -9.20 2.09 -4.54
N THR A 303 -8.35 2.94 -3.95
CA THR A 303 -8.62 4.38 -3.81
C THR A 303 -7.63 5.18 -4.64
N ILE A 304 -8.12 6.14 -5.42
CA ILE A 304 -7.32 7.18 -6.06
C ILE A 304 -7.49 8.46 -5.25
N ILE A 305 -6.37 9.04 -4.82
CA ILE A 305 -6.31 10.33 -4.14
C ILE A 305 -5.74 11.35 -5.10
N ASP A 306 -6.53 12.37 -5.41
CA ASP A 306 -6.06 13.56 -6.11
C ASP A 306 -5.82 14.69 -5.09
N ILE A 307 -4.66 15.35 -5.21
CA ILE A 307 -4.17 16.38 -4.28
C ILE A 307 -4.05 17.70 -5.00
N GLU A 308 -4.74 18.72 -4.50
CA GLU A 308 -4.53 20.12 -4.89
C GLU A 308 -3.49 20.74 -3.95
N LYS A 309 -2.29 21.00 -4.44
CA LYS A 309 -1.13 21.43 -3.62
C LYS A 309 -1.30 22.84 -3.06
N ALA A 310 -2.05 23.70 -3.74
CA ALA A 310 -2.29 25.06 -3.29
C ALA A 310 -3.07 25.11 -1.96
N THR A 311 -4.02 24.18 -1.80
CA THR A 311 -4.97 24.13 -0.68
C THR A 311 -4.75 22.94 0.26
N SER A 312 -3.88 22.00 -0.12
CA SER A 312 -3.73 20.67 0.51
C SER A 312 -5.04 19.88 0.58
N LYS A 313 -5.98 20.16 -0.33
CA LYS A 313 -7.23 19.43 -0.43
C LYS A 313 -7.00 18.06 -1.04
N LEU A 314 -7.53 17.03 -0.39
CA LEU A 314 -7.54 15.65 -0.86
C LEU A 314 -8.92 15.31 -1.41
N THR A 315 -8.96 14.66 -2.56
CA THR A 315 -10.20 14.14 -3.15
C THR A 315 -10.05 12.64 -3.37
N TYR A 316 -10.91 11.85 -2.74
CA TYR A 316 -10.89 10.38 -2.85
C TYR A 316 -11.91 9.90 -3.88
N THR A 317 -11.44 9.07 -4.81
CA THR A 317 -12.28 8.31 -5.73
C THR A 317 -12.00 6.83 -5.52
N THR A 318 -12.98 6.10 -4.97
CA THR A 318 -12.79 4.70 -4.58
C THR A 318 -13.68 3.78 -5.42
N TYR A 319 -13.09 2.66 -5.83
CA TYR A 319 -13.74 1.67 -6.67
C TYR A 319 -13.99 0.40 -5.87
N ASN A 320 -15.15 -0.23 -6.08
CA ASN A 320 -15.32 -1.63 -5.74
C ASN A 320 -14.51 -2.45 -6.75
N ALA A 321 -13.43 -3.11 -6.32
CA ALA A 321 -12.50 -3.77 -7.24
C ALA A 321 -13.07 -5.03 -7.92
N LYS A 322 -14.26 -5.50 -7.51
CA LYS A 322 -14.97 -6.57 -8.25
C LYS A 322 -15.74 -6.06 -9.46
N THR A 323 -16.41 -4.92 -9.31
CA THR A 323 -17.27 -4.35 -10.36
C THR A 323 -16.64 -3.17 -11.09
N TRP A 324 -15.59 -2.59 -10.51
CA TRP A 324 -14.94 -1.33 -10.89
C TRP A 324 -15.90 -0.13 -10.95
N GLU A 325 -17.03 -0.24 -10.26
CA GLU A 325 -17.97 0.86 -10.04
C GLU A 325 -17.51 1.74 -8.88
N LEU A 326 -17.93 3.00 -8.90
CA LEU A 326 -17.62 3.96 -7.85
C LEU A 326 -18.41 3.67 -6.58
N ILE A 327 -17.71 3.71 -5.44
CA ILE A 327 -18.34 3.74 -4.13
C ILE A 327 -18.60 5.20 -3.78
N THR A 328 -19.86 5.59 -3.69
CA THR A 328 -20.24 6.95 -3.29
C THR A 328 -20.32 7.06 -1.78
N LEU A 329 -20.05 8.25 -1.23
CA LEU A 329 -19.98 8.45 0.23
C LEU A 329 -21.32 8.18 0.91
N GLU A 330 -22.43 8.43 0.23
CA GLU A 330 -23.80 8.21 0.73
C GLU A 330 -24.12 6.74 0.96
N GLN A 331 -23.39 5.83 0.33
CA GLN A 331 -23.51 4.39 0.58
C GLN A 331 -22.93 4.02 1.96
N LEU A 332 -22.00 4.82 2.49
CA LEU A 332 -21.31 4.56 3.75
C LEU A 332 -22.02 5.24 4.92
N PRO A 333 -21.99 4.66 6.13
CA PRO A 333 -22.56 5.30 7.30
C PRO A 333 -21.91 6.66 7.58
N PRO A 334 -22.69 7.66 8.04
CA PRO A 334 -22.19 9.01 8.30
C PRO A 334 -21.15 9.05 9.43
N SER A 335 -21.13 8.04 10.29
CA SER A 335 -20.15 7.90 11.36
C SER A 335 -19.96 6.44 11.75
N ILE A 336 -18.80 6.12 12.33
CA ILE A 336 -18.52 4.83 12.97
C ILE A 336 -18.16 5.09 14.42
N THR A 337 -18.87 4.43 15.34
CA THR A 337 -18.58 4.51 16.77
C THR A 337 -17.94 3.20 17.23
N GLY A 338 -16.68 3.29 17.64
CA GLY A 338 -15.91 2.18 18.21
C GLY A 338 -15.55 2.42 19.67
N GLU A 339 -14.72 1.53 20.23
CA GLU A 339 -14.29 1.59 21.64
C GLU A 339 -13.56 2.90 22.01
N HIS A 340 -12.86 3.53 21.05
CA HIS A 340 -12.15 4.79 21.24
C HIS A 340 -12.88 6.00 20.64
N GLY A 341 -14.21 5.93 20.56
CA GLY A 341 -15.08 7.03 20.17
C GLY A 341 -15.49 7.00 18.69
N THR A 342 -15.99 8.13 18.22
CA THR A 342 -16.63 8.24 16.91
C THR A 342 -15.69 8.84 15.86
N ILE A 343 -15.66 8.21 14.70
CA ILE A 343 -15.09 8.73 13.46
C ILE A 343 -16.26 9.24 12.61
N LEU A 344 -16.15 10.45 12.08
CA LEU A 344 -17.13 10.99 11.14
C LEU A 344 -16.70 10.69 9.71
N ARG A 345 -17.65 10.48 8.80
CA ARG A 345 -17.35 10.40 7.37
C ARG A 345 -16.76 11.73 6.90
N GLN A 346 -15.75 11.67 6.03
CA GLN A 346 -14.88 12.81 5.70
C GLN A 346 -15.62 14.09 5.26
N ASP A 347 -16.76 13.97 4.57
CA ASP A 347 -17.55 15.05 3.99
C ASP A 347 -18.39 15.82 5.03
N LEU A 348 -18.58 15.24 6.21
CA LEU A 348 -19.48 15.79 7.23
C LEU A 348 -18.75 16.71 8.21
N SER A 349 -19.32 17.85 8.57
CA SER A 349 -18.74 18.72 9.59
C SER A 349 -19.06 18.23 11.00
N SER A 350 -18.16 18.50 11.95
CA SER A 350 -18.34 18.18 13.38
C SER A 350 -19.51 18.94 14.02
N ASN A 351 -20.04 19.96 13.35
CA ASN A 351 -21.15 20.79 13.84
C ASN A 351 -22.54 20.16 13.59
N ASN A 352 -22.60 19.00 12.93
CA ASN A 352 -23.85 18.33 12.55
C ASN A 352 -24.23 17.16 13.49
N PHE A 353 -23.57 17.02 14.64
CA PHE A 353 -23.83 15.96 15.63
C PHE A 353 -23.82 16.48 17.06
#